data_AF-A0A2T6ACB0-F1
#
_entry.id   AF-A0A2T6ACB0-F1
#
_cell.length_a   1.000
_cell.length_b   1.000
_cell.length_c   1.000
_cell.angle_alpha   90.00
_cell.angle_beta   90.00
_cell.angle_gamma   90.00
#
_symmetry.space_group_name_H-M   'P 1'
#
loop_
_entity.id
_entity.type
_entity.pdbx_description
1 polymer ?
#
loop_
_entity_poly.entity_id
_entity_poly.type
_entity_poly.pdbx_seq_one_letter_code
_entity_poly.pdbx_strand_id
1 'polypeptide(L)'
;MSQENTTSYHKEFVSKLESLYGSFDPDKKKFESTSNSKIARDLCYSDSQFSRLINNTASEGEFKRTLRNVNRLLNETRLQKEHGSKEDSKPVSKNNSLLYILGIIILGLLAFIVFNLFDEPKEKEIAKEDSRYEMLKWSFENKYIKPYVKLKELPADCDYPSYKYQGKWTLKNEYKIPFFRERNGFHYVAKEAVMFARSMEESSADGKQFEGYEYQMHEIWYDKRELPIDSFLIPNNRTKLKESYNRSDLAQNDNFVKIANVHTFFRNEFSIDSTIVDRKGKAIGRDITFLSEEELLKNVGDKKLVEELKSEINSIAKNRLEDFSKPVSCQPAQVPNVDFHYINEGDELSFKCQFTTGRFLVDYEKVFVLEDQYINNICR
;
A
#
# COMPACT_ATOMS: atom_id res chain seq x y z
N MET A 1 -16.41 14.54 -37.82
CA MET A 1 -16.59 13.20 -37.22
C MET A 1 -17.83 13.23 -36.36
N SER A 2 -18.78 12.32 -36.62
CA SER A 2 -20.23 12.58 -36.54
C SER A 2 -20.87 12.48 -35.14
N GLN A 3 -21.79 13.41 -34.85
CA GLN A 3 -22.74 13.36 -33.73
C GLN A 3 -23.67 12.12 -33.74
N GLU A 4 -23.74 11.40 -34.86
CA GLU A 4 -24.55 10.18 -34.97
C GLU A 4 -24.03 9.03 -34.10
N ASN A 5 -22.71 8.89 -33.94
CA ASN A 5 -22.14 7.79 -33.17
C ASN A 5 -22.34 7.95 -31.65
N THR A 6 -22.29 9.17 -31.11
CA THR A 6 -22.47 9.39 -29.65
C THR A 6 -23.92 9.21 -29.20
N THR A 7 -24.89 9.43 -30.10
CA THR A 7 -26.32 9.28 -29.80
C THR A 7 -26.71 7.84 -29.49
N SER A 8 -26.09 6.86 -30.14
CA SER A 8 -26.30 5.43 -29.84
C SER A 8 -25.81 5.08 -28.43
N TYR A 9 -24.60 5.53 -28.08
CA TYR A 9 -24.01 5.29 -26.76
C TYR A 9 -24.75 6.02 -25.62
N HIS A 10 -25.27 7.22 -25.88
CA HIS A 10 -26.08 7.96 -24.92
C HIS A 10 -27.39 7.22 -24.60
N LYS A 11 -28.07 6.68 -25.62
CA LYS A 11 -29.28 5.86 -25.42
C LYS A 11 -28.99 4.59 -24.61
N GLU A 12 -27.90 3.89 -24.93
CA GLU A 12 -27.49 2.70 -24.17
C GLU A 12 -27.16 3.06 -22.70
N PHE A 13 -26.44 4.16 -22.50
CA PHE A 13 -26.08 4.65 -21.18
C PHE A 13 -27.31 4.98 -20.32
N VAL A 14 -28.27 5.73 -20.88
CA VAL A 14 -29.52 6.05 -20.19
C VAL A 14 -30.32 4.79 -19.88
N SER A 15 -30.52 3.91 -20.86
CA SER A 15 -31.31 2.68 -20.68
C SER A 15 -30.77 1.77 -19.57
N LYS A 16 -29.43 1.64 -19.45
CA LYS A 16 -28.83 0.86 -18.36
C LYS A 16 -29.04 1.53 -16.99
N LEU A 17 -28.97 2.85 -16.92
CA LEU A 17 -29.23 3.58 -15.67
C LEU A 17 -30.70 3.52 -15.26
N GLU A 18 -31.64 3.43 -16.19
CA GLU A 18 -33.07 3.28 -15.86
C GLU A 18 -33.34 2.01 -15.03
N SER A 19 -32.58 0.94 -15.28
CA SER A 19 -32.69 -0.31 -14.50
C SER A 19 -32.19 -0.19 -13.04
N LEU A 20 -31.39 0.84 -12.73
CA LEU A 20 -30.85 1.10 -11.38
C LEU A 20 -31.59 2.24 -10.67
N TYR A 21 -31.97 3.28 -11.41
CA TYR A 21 -32.39 4.57 -10.88
C TYR A 21 -33.80 5.01 -11.35
N GLY A 22 -34.57 4.12 -11.98
CA GLY A 22 -35.95 4.40 -12.41
C GLY A 22 -36.02 5.22 -13.70
N SER A 23 -37.22 5.68 -14.08
CA SER A 23 -37.47 6.33 -15.37
C SER A 23 -36.61 7.59 -15.61
N PHE A 24 -36.16 7.79 -16.84
CA PHE A 24 -35.43 8.99 -17.25
C PHE A 24 -36.38 10.08 -17.81
N ASP A 25 -36.30 11.30 -17.28
CA ASP A 25 -36.98 12.50 -17.81
C ASP A 25 -36.07 13.17 -18.86
N PRO A 26 -36.38 13.06 -20.16
CA PRO A 26 -35.51 13.57 -21.22
C PRO A 26 -35.50 15.10 -21.30
N ASP A 27 -36.52 15.78 -20.77
CA ASP A 27 -36.63 17.24 -20.78
C ASP A 27 -35.78 17.84 -19.65
N LYS A 28 -35.78 17.19 -18.48
CA LYS A 28 -35.01 17.63 -17.31
C LYS A 28 -33.64 16.96 -17.18
N LYS A 29 -33.30 16.02 -18.05
CA LYS A 29 -32.05 15.26 -18.07
C LYS A 29 -31.71 14.63 -16.70
N LYS A 30 -32.70 14.01 -16.05
CA LYS A 30 -32.55 13.42 -14.72
C LYS A 30 -33.40 12.15 -14.56
N PHE A 31 -33.08 11.36 -13.55
CA PHE A 31 -33.85 10.17 -13.18
C PHE A 31 -34.82 10.50 -12.04
N GLU A 32 -36.00 9.87 -12.04
CA GLU A 32 -37.07 10.20 -11.08
C GLU A 32 -36.72 9.82 -9.64
N SER A 33 -36.03 8.70 -9.43
CA SER A 33 -35.77 8.19 -8.08
C SER A 33 -34.51 8.76 -7.42
N THR A 34 -33.61 9.35 -8.21
CA THR A 34 -32.23 9.64 -7.77
C THR A 34 -31.66 10.89 -8.44
N SER A 35 -30.99 11.75 -7.65
CA SER A 35 -30.36 12.97 -8.19
C SER A 35 -29.10 12.66 -9.01
N ASN A 36 -28.84 13.47 -10.04
CA ASN A 36 -27.68 13.33 -10.91
C ASN A 36 -26.34 13.32 -10.13
N SER A 37 -26.19 14.12 -9.08
CA SER A 37 -24.99 14.11 -8.23
C SER A 37 -24.82 12.80 -7.45
N LYS A 38 -25.92 12.13 -7.07
CA LYS A 38 -25.84 10.82 -6.43
C LYS A 38 -25.40 9.75 -7.44
N ILE A 39 -26.00 9.74 -8.62
CA ILE A 39 -25.61 8.82 -9.71
C ILE A 39 -24.15 9.05 -10.13
N ALA A 40 -23.70 10.31 -10.19
CA ALA A 40 -22.31 10.65 -10.48
C ALA A 40 -21.36 9.98 -9.47
N ARG A 41 -21.64 10.07 -8.17
CA ARG A 41 -20.85 9.42 -7.12
C ARG A 41 -20.88 7.89 -7.22
N ASP A 42 -22.06 7.31 -7.45
CA ASP A 42 -22.23 5.85 -7.58
C ASP A 42 -21.43 5.28 -8.77
N LEU A 43 -21.24 6.08 -9.82
CA LEU A 43 -20.42 5.74 -10.99
C LEU A 43 -18.95 6.22 -10.91
N CYS A 44 -18.55 6.83 -9.78
CA CYS A 44 -17.23 7.42 -9.55
C CYS A 44 -16.84 8.53 -10.55
N TYR A 45 -17.80 9.38 -10.93
CA TYR A 45 -17.60 10.58 -11.75
C TYR A 45 -17.82 11.86 -10.95
N SER A 46 -17.20 12.97 -11.38
CA SER A 46 -17.58 14.29 -10.90
C SER A 46 -18.95 14.70 -11.47
N ASP A 47 -19.65 15.61 -10.77
CA ASP A 47 -20.92 16.18 -11.24
C ASP A 47 -20.78 16.81 -12.63
N SER A 48 -19.63 17.44 -12.93
CA SER A 48 -19.35 18.03 -14.24
C SER A 48 -19.15 16.99 -15.35
N GLN A 49 -18.50 15.86 -15.06
CA GLN A 49 -18.33 14.76 -16.00
C GLN A 49 -19.66 14.06 -16.27
N PHE A 50 -20.43 13.78 -15.21
CA PHE A 50 -21.76 13.19 -15.33
C PHE A 50 -22.73 14.10 -16.08
N SER A 51 -22.66 15.42 -15.84
CA SER A 51 -23.44 16.40 -16.60
C SER A 51 -23.16 16.33 -18.11
N ARG A 52 -21.89 16.15 -18.53
CA ARG A 52 -21.56 15.99 -19.95
C ARG A 52 -22.11 14.69 -20.54
N LEU A 53 -22.08 13.60 -19.77
CA LEU A 53 -22.64 12.31 -20.16
C LEU A 53 -24.16 12.38 -20.32
N ILE A 54 -24.87 12.94 -19.34
CA ILE A 54 -26.34 12.98 -19.37
C ILE A 54 -26.88 13.95 -20.44
N ASN A 55 -26.14 15.01 -20.75
CA ASN A 55 -26.47 15.99 -21.80
C ASN A 55 -26.01 15.58 -23.21
N ASN A 56 -25.45 14.37 -23.40
CA ASN A 56 -24.92 13.90 -24.69
C ASN A 56 -23.83 14.81 -25.31
N THR A 57 -23.00 15.43 -24.46
CA THR A 57 -21.85 16.26 -24.88
C THR A 57 -20.50 15.62 -24.55
N ALA A 58 -20.52 14.38 -24.06
CA ALA A 58 -19.33 13.56 -23.86
C ALA A 58 -18.85 12.94 -25.18
N SER A 59 -17.54 12.68 -25.27
CA SER A 59 -16.94 11.97 -26.39
C SER A 59 -17.30 10.48 -26.39
N GLU A 60 -17.15 9.82 -27.54
CA GLU A 60 -17.35 8.37 -27.66
C GLU A 60 -16.48 7.57 -26.66
N GLY A 61 -15.22 7.98 -26.49
CA GLY A 61 -14.31 7.34 -25.54
C GLY A 61 -14.75 7.49 -24.08
N GLU A 62 -15.40 8.61 -23.73
CA GLU A 62 -15.99 8.82 -22.42
C GLU A 62 -17.20 7.89 -22.21
N PHE A 63 -18.13 7.80 -23.17
CA PHE A 63 -19.26 6.88 -23.07
C PHE A 63 -18.84 5.40 -22.95
N LYS A 64 -17.85 4.95 -23.72
CA LYS A 64 -17.34 3.57 -23.64
C LYS A 64 -16.74 3.24 -22.27
N ARG A 65 -16.08 4.20 -21.61
CA ARG A 65 -15.60 4.03 -20.24
C ARG A 65 -16.77 3.98 -19.25
N THR A 66 -17.72 4.89 -19.39
CA THR A 66 -18.90 4.96 -18.51
C THR A 66 -19.75 3.70 -18.58
N LEU A 67 -20.02 3.17 -19.78
CA LEU A 67 -20.81 1.95 -19.96
C LEU A 67 -20.17 0.72 -19.27
N ARG A 68 -18.83 0.63 -19.24
CA ARG A 68 -18.13 -0.41 -18.47
C ARG A 68 -18.37 -0.26 -16.98
N ASN A 69 -18.33 0.97 -16.45
CA ASN A 69 -18.60 1.23 -15.03
C ASN A 69 -20.06 0.93 -14.65
N VAL A 70 -21.02 1.28 -15.50
CA VAL A 70 -22.45 0.98 -15.28
C VAL A 70 -22.68 -0.54 -15.24
N ASN A 71 -22.06 -1.30 -16.16
CA ASN A 71 -22.15 -2.76 -16.16
C ASN A 71 -21.54 -3.40 -14.91
N ARG A 72 -20.43 -2.85 -14.37
CA ARG A 72 -19.86 -3.29 -13.10
C ARG A 72 -20.87 -3.12 -11.95
N LEU A 73 -21.47 -1.94 -11.85
CA LEU A 73 -22.44 -1.62 -10.80
C LEU A 73 -23.70 -2.51 -10.86
N LEU A 74 -24.17 -2.82 -12.08
CA LEU A 74 -25.27 -3.76 -12.30
C LEU A 74 -24.94 -5.17 -11.80
N ASN A 75 -23.72 -5.65 -12.06
CA ASN A 75 -23.28 -6.96 -11.59
C ASN A 75 -23.15 -7.03 -10.07
N GLU A 76 -22.62 -5.98 -9.44
CA GLU A 76 -22.53 -5.88 -7.98
C GLU A 76 -23.91 -5.92 -7.33
N THR A 77 -24.87 -5.18 -7.88
CA THR A 77 -26.26 -5.16 -7.39
C THR A 77 -26.94 -6.53 -7.54
N ARG A 78 -26.68 -7.27 -8.64
CA ARG A 78 -27.22 -8.63 -8.84
C ARG A 78 -26.65 -9.60 -7.80
N LEU A 79 -25.35 -9.58 -7.56
CA LEU A 79 -24.68 -10.47 -6.61
C LEU A 79 -25.15 -10.24 -5.17
N GLN A 80 -25.36 -8.98 -4.77
CA GLN A 80 -25.91 -8.64 -3.46
C GLN A 80 -27.34 -9.18 -3.26
N LYS A 81 -28.18 -9.15 -4.31
CA LYS A 81 -29.54 -9.74 -4.25
C LYS A 81 -29.52 -11.26 -4.17
N GLU A 82 -28.53 -11.92 -4.80
CA GLU A 82 -28.38 -13.38 -4.77
C GLU A 82 -27.85 -13.90 -3.43
N HIS A 83 -27.19 -13.08 -2.62
CA HIS A 83 -26.65 -13.48 -1.31
C HIS A 83 -27.48 -12.99 -0.10
N GLY A 84 -28.48 -12.12 -0.31
CA GLY A 84 -29.22 -11.43 0.75
C GLY A 84 -30.59 -12.01 1.16
N SER A 85 -31.02 -13.19 0.67
CA SER A 85 -32.37 -13.71 0.93
C SER A 85 -32.38 -15.07 1.67
N LYS A 86 -32.20 -15.02 3.00
CA LYS A 86 -32.64 -16.09 3.92
C LYS A 86 -33.18 -15.49 5.22
N GLU A 87 -34.50 -15.31 5.29
CA GLU A 87 -35.31 -15.29 6.52
C GLU A 87 -36.70 -15.83 6.11
N ASP A 88 -37.08 -17.04 6.51
CA ASP A 88 -37.63 -17.48 7.81
C ASP A 88 -39.17 -17.47 7.80
N SER A 89 -39.76 -18.66 7.62
CA SER A 89 -41.18 -18.93 7.81
C SER A 89 -41.43 -19.58 9.18
N LYS A 90 -42.33 -18.95 9.95
CA LYS A 90 -42.74 -19.36 11.30
C LYS A 90 -43.63 -20.63 11.32
N PRO A 91 -43.69 -21.35 12.46
CA PRO A 91 -44.29 -22.68 12.55
C PRO A 91 -45.78 -22.66 12.95
N VAL A 92 -46.49 -23.76 12.66
CA VAL A 92 -47.89 -24.01 13.06
C VAL A 92 -48.01 -25.27 13.93
N SER A 93 -48.53 -25.04 15.15
CA SER A 93 -49.49 -25.80 15.97
C SER A 93 -49.34 -27.31 16.34
N LYS A 94 -49.20 -27.52 17.67
CA LYS A 94 -49.82 -28.50 18.62
C LYS A 94 -50.31 -29.88 18.12
N ASN A 95 -49.77 -30.96 18.70
CA ASN A 95 -50.32 -31.61 19.91
C ASN A 95 -49.44 -32.76 20.46
N ASN A 96 -49.49 -32.93 21.79
CA ASN A 96 -49.04 -34.07 22.63
C ASN A 96 -47.82 -34.89 22.21
N SER A 97 -46.63 -34.37 22.53
CA SER A 97 -45.38 -35.13 22.53
C SER A 97 -44.36 -34.51 23.52
N LEU A 98 -44.82 -34.01 24.67
CA LEU A 98 -44.00 -33.15 25.52
C LEU A 98 -42.76 -33.88 26.10
N LEU A 99 -42.82 -35.20 26.26
CA LEU A 99 -41.68 -36.01 26.73
C LEU A 99 -40.66 -36.34 25.62
N TYR A 100 -41.11 -36.64 24.39
CA TYR A 100 -40.18 -36.86 23.28
C TYR A 100 -39.59 -35.54 22.78
N ILE A 101 -40.35 -34.44 22.83
CA ILE A 101 -39.83 -33.10 22.54
C ILE A 101 -38.78 -32.72 23.57
N LEU A 102 -38.98 -32.98 24.87
CA LEU A 102 -37.93 -32.73 25.87
C LEU A 102 -36.69 -33.59 25.62
N GLY A 103 -36.88 -34.87 25.26
CA GLY A 103 -35.79 -35.77 24.89
C GLY A 103 -35.02 -35.28 23.67
N ILE A 104 -35.70 -34.83 22.61
CA ILE A 104 -35.08 -34.29 21.40
C ILE A 104 -34.43 -32.93 21.66
N ILE A 105 -35.00 -32.09 22.53
CA ILE A 105 -34.39 -30.82 22.93
C ILE A 105 -33.13 -31.09 23.75
N ILE A 106 -33.15 -32.03 24.69
CA ILE A 106 -31.97 -32.39 25.50
C ILE A 106 -30.91 -33.06 24.64
N LEU A 107 -31.29 -33.95 23.72
CA LEU A 107 -30.36 -34.57 22.78
C LEU A 107 -29.79 -33.54 21.79
N GLY A 108 -30.61 -32.57 21.37
CA GLY A 108 -30.20 -31.45 20.53
C GLY A 108 -29.26 -30.49 21.28
N LEU A 109 -29.50 -30.24 22.56
CA LEU A 109 -28.63 -29.43 23.42
C LEU A 109 -27.31 -30.15 23.71
N LEU A 110 -27.34 -31.46 23.96
CA LEU A 110 -26.15 -32.29 24.10
C LEU A 110 -25.36 -32.35 22.80
N ALA A 111 -26.04 -32.56 21.66
CA ALA A 111 -25.40 -32.52 20.36
C ALA A 111 -24.82 -31.13 20.07
N PHE A 112 -25.51 -30.05 20.43
CA PHE A 112 -25.01 -28.68 20.26
C PHE A 112 -23.82 -28.38 21.17
N ILE A 113 -23.82 -28.84 22.42
CA ILE A 113 -22.70 -28.69 23.35
C ILE A 113 -21.49 -29.49 22.87
N VAL A 114 -21.70 -30.74 22.43
CA VAL A 114 -20.64 -31.57 21.84
C VAL A 114 -20.14 -30.93 20.53
N PHE A 115 -21.03 -30.40 19.69
CA PHE A 115 -20.64 -29.72 18.46
C PHE A 115 -19.84 -28.45 18.75
N ASN A 116 -20.15 -27.66 19.79
CA ASN A 116 -19.34 -26.50 20.17
C ASN A 116 -18.07 -26.84 20.96
N LEU A 117 -17.99 -28.02 21.59
CA LEU A 117 -16.77 -28.52 22.24
C LEU A 117 -15.78 -29.15 21.25
N PHE A 118 -16.27 -29.61 20.10
CA PHE A 118 -15.49 -30.23 19.03
C PHE A 118 -15.44 -29.43 17.72
N ASP A 119 -16.18 -28.33 17.59
CA ASP A 119 -15.83 -27.25 16.67
C ASP A 119 -14.53 -26.67 17.24
N GLU A 120 -13.41 -27.23 16.77
CA GLU A 120 -12.21 -26.43 16.67
C GLU A 120 -12.64 -25.10 16.07
N PRO A 121 -12.28 -23.96 16.68
CA PRO A 121 -12.62 -22.67 16.10
C PRO A 121 -12.13 -22.75 14.67
N LYS A 122 -13.05 -22.83 13.71
CA LYS A 122 -12.71 -22.77 12.30
C LYS A 122 -11.91 -21.51 12.23
N GLU A 123 -10.61 -21.70 12.04
CA GLU A 123 -9.65 -20.63 11.90
C GLU A 123 -10.33 -19.76 10.86
N LYS A 124 -10.85 -18.61 11.29
CA LYS A 124 -11.37 -17.64 10.33
C LYS A 124 -10.20 -17.52 9.40
N GLU A 125 -10.36 -17.94 8.14
CA GLU A 125 -9.46 -17.50 7.10
C GLU A 125 -9.53 -15.98 7.23
N ILE A 126 -8.55 -15.44 7.97
CA ILE A 126 -8.24 -14.04 7.96
C ILE A 126 -7.91 -13.88 6.50
N ALA A 127 -8.88 -13.38 5.73
CA ALA A 127 -8.69 -13.04 4.34
C ALA A 127 -7.36 -12.30 4.33
N LYS A 128 -6.33 -12.92 3.72
CA LYS A 128 -4.97 -12.39 3.76
C LYS A 128 -5.10 -10.93 3.39
N GLU A 129 -4.86 -10.06 4.36
CA GLU A 129 -4.98 -8.63 4.15
C GLU A 129 -4.05 -8.33 2.98
N ASP A 130 -4.62 -7.94 1.84
CA ASP A 130 -3.87 -7.74 0.60
C ASP A 130 -2.75 -6.75 0.92
N SER A 131 -1.52 -7.26 1.03
CA SER A 131 -0.40 -6.43 1.43
C SER A 131 -0.28 -5.30 0.43
N ARG A 132 -0.05 -4.07 0.90
CA ARG A 132 0.11 -2.91 0.01
C ARG A 132 1.25 -3.13 -1.00
N TYR A 133 2.19 -4.00 -0.66
CA TYR A 133 3.22 -4.54 -1.54
C TYR A 133 2.69 -5.23 -2.81
N GLU A 134 1.56 -5.94 -2.75
CA GLU A 134 1.07 -6.78 -3.85
C GLU A 134 0.78 -5.99 -5.13
N MET A 135 0.37 -4.72 -5.01
CA MET A 135 0.20 -3.86 -6.19
C MET A 135 1.52 -3.62 -6.91
N LEU A 136 2.58 -3.30 -6.17
CA LEU A 136 3.91 -3.07 -6.74
C LEU A 136 4.46 -4.36 -7.33
N LYS A 137 4.38 -5.46 -6.58
CA LYS A 137 4.78 -6.79 -7.03
C LYS A 137 4.07 -7.18 -8.32
N TRP A 138 2.76 -6.99 -8.39
CA TRP A 138 1.98 -7.27 -9.58
C TRP A 138 2.51 -6.49 -10.80
N SER A 139 2.89 -5.22 -10.66
CA SER A 139 3.42 -4.42 -11.78
C SER A 139 4.73 -4.94 -12.39
N PHE A 140 5.52 -5.73 -11.65
CA PHE A 140 6.85 -6.20 -12.08
C PHE A 140 6.92 -7.71 -12.33
N GLU A 141 6.12 -8.50 -11.63
CA GLU A 141 6.19 -9.97 -11.67
C GLU A 141 5.06 -10.61 -12.49
N ASN A 142 4.10 -9.82 -13.01
CA ASN A 142 3.03 -10.38 -13.82
C ASN A 142 3.50 -10.75 -15.24
N LYS A 143 2.76 -11.65 -15.90
CA LYS A 143 3.11 -12.15 -17.25
C LYS A 143 2.80 -11.17 -18.39
N TYR A 144 2.02 -10.13 -18.12
CA TYR A 144 1.47 -9.20 -19.11
C TYR A 144 2.28 -7.91 -19.26
N ILE A 145 2.90 -7.45 -18.17
CA ILE A 145 3.71 -6.24 -18.11
C ILE A 145 5.14 -6.70 -17.81
N LYS A 146 6.05 -6.44 -18.75
CA LYS A 146 7.48 -6.67 -18.55
C LYS A 146 8.20 -5.33 -18.63
N PRO A 147 8.41 -4.66 -17.49
CA PRO A 147 9.02 -3.33 -17.46
C PRO A 147 10.55 -3.37 -17.63
N TYR A 148 11.14 -4.56 -17.79
CA TYR A 148 12.58 -4.73 -17.90
C TYR A 148 13.06 -4.78 -19.35
N VAL A 149 14.25 -4.22 -19.56
CA VAL A 149 15.04 -4.35 -20.77
C VAL A 149 15.53 -5.78 -20.90
N LYS A 150 15.34 -6.40 -22.06
CA LYS A 150 15.78 -7.79 -22.31
C LYS A 150 17.19 -7.80 -22.88
N LEU A 151 17.87 -8.93 -22.71
CA LEU A 151 19.22 -9.15 -23.23
C LEU A 151 19.35 -8.87 -24.74
N LYS A 152 18.33 -9.21 -25.53
CA LYS A 152 18.30 -8.96 -26.99
C LYS A 152 18.08 -7.49 -27.39
N GLU A 153 17.70 -6.64 -26.44
CA GLU A 153 17.43 -5.21 -26.63
C GLU A 153 18.68 -4.37 -26.29
N LEU A 154 19.73 -5.00 -25.72
CA LEU A 154 21.00 -4.35 -25.40
C LEU A 154 21.81 -3.98 -26.65
N PRO A 155 22.70 -2.97 -26.56
CA PRO A 155 23.60 -2.63 -27.64
C PRO A 155 24.59 -3.78 -27.93
N ALA A 156 25.11 -3.82 -29.15
CA ALA A 156 25.95 -4.93 -29.63
C ALA A 156 27.32 -5.02 -28.94
N ASP A 157 27.79 -3.92 -28.34
CA ASP A 157 29.02 -3.88 -27.54
C ASP A 157 28.78 -4.21 -26.05
N CYS A 158 27.52 -4.44 -25.67
CA CYS A 158 27.10 -4.76 -24.31
C CYS A 158 27.46 -3.70 -23.24
N ASP A 159 27.87 -2.49 -23.63
CA ASP A 159 28.19 -1.39 -22.70
C ASP A 159 26.90 -0.70 -22.25
N TYR A 160 26.20 -1.32 -21.30
CA TYR A 160 24.91 -0.84 -20.80
C TYR A 160 24.72 -1.14 -19.29
N PRO A 161 25.43 -0.44 -18.38
CA PRO A 161 25.63 -0.87 -17.00
C PRO A 161 24.35 -1.23 -16.22
N SER A 162 23.28 -0.45 -16.40
CA SER A 162 22.02 -0.62 -15.68
C SER A 162 21.34 -1.98 -15.90
N TYR A 163 21.62 -2.71 -16.99
CA TYR A 163 20.90 -3.98 -17.26
C TYR A 163 21.12 -5.00 -16.14
N LYS A 164 22.28 -4.94 -15.47
CA LYS A 164 22.68 -5.81 -14.37
C LYS A 164 22.10 -5.41 -13.01
N TYR A 165 21.58 -4.20 -12.90
CA TYR A 165 20.88 -3.73 -11.71
C TYR A 165 19.37 -4.05 -11.74
N GLN A 166 18.86 -4.56 -12.87
CA GLN A 166 17.45 -4.86 -13.02
C GLN A 166 17.03 -6.07 -12.19
N GLY A 167 15.93 -5.94 -11.46
CA GLY A 167 15.41 -7.01 -10.62
C GLY A 167 14.86 -6.52 -9.29
N LYS A 168 14.73 -7.45 -8.35
CA LYS A 168 14.20 -7.23 -7.01
C LYS A 168 15.34 -7.04 -6.02
N TRP A 169 15.30 -5.93 -5.30
CA TRP A 169 16.23 -5.57 -4.26
C TRP A 169 15.50 -5.49 -2.91
N THR A 170 16.06 -6.05 -1.86
CA THR A 170 15.45 -6.05 -0.53
C THR A 170 16.33 -5.42 0.52
N LEU A 171 15.73 -4.81 1.54
CA LEU A 171 16.46 -4.24 2.67
C LEU A 171 17.14 -5.37 3.46
N LYS A 172 18.45 -5.28 3.60
CA LYS A 172 19.26 -6.29 4.30
C LYS A 172 18.93 -6.39 5.79
N ASN A 173 18.90 -5.23 6.45
CA ASN A 173 18.74 -5.13 7.91
C ASN A 173 17.76 -4.02 8.24
N GLU A 174 16.98 -4.26 9.30
CA GLU A 174 16.14 -3.24 9.91
C GLU A 174 17.01 -2.10 10.47
N TYR A 175 16.50 -0.87 10.40
CA TYR A 175 17.15 0.29 11.02
C TYR A 175 16.15 1.11 11.82
N LYS A 176 16.64 1.83 12.83
CA LYS A 176 15.80 2.58 13.77
C LYS A 176 16.20 4.03 13.80
N ILE A 177 15.23 4.91 13.93
CA ILE A 177 15.46 6.35 13.98
C ILE A 177 14.58 6.93 15.09
N PRO A 178 15.17 7.47 16.18
CA PRO A 178 14.43 8.29 17.13
C PRO A 178 14.14 9.65 16.49
N PHE A 179 12.95 10.18 16.70
CA PHE A 179 12.58 11.47 16.12
C PHE A 179 11.70 12.30 17.05
N PHE A 180 11.69 13.61 16.80
CA PHE A 180 11.10 14.60 17.70
C PHE A 180 10.03 15.37 16.95
N ARG A 181 8.95 15.67 17.66
CA ARG A 181 7.83 16.48 17.15
C ARG A 181 7.49 17.55 18.18
N GLU A 182 6.22 17.75 18.48
CA GLU A 182 5.79 18.52 19.65
C GLU A 182 6.01 17.72 20.95
N ARG A 183 6.39 16.43 20.83
CA ARG A 183 6.63 15.48 21.92
C ARG A 183 7.82 14.57 21.63
N ASN A 184 8.50 14.14 22.69
CA ASN A 184 9.56 13.12 22.64
C ASN A 184 8.98 11.70 22.59
N GLY A 185 9.86 10.72 22.40
CA GLY A 185 9.53 9.31 22.53
C GLY A 185 9.01 8.65 21.26
N PHE A 186 9.02 9.30 20.11
CA PHE A 186 8.67 8.62 18.86
C PHE A 186 9.88 7.97 18.21
N HIS A 187 9.68 6.74 17.75
CA HIS A 187 10.72 5.91 17.13
C HIS A 187 10.17 5.30 15.85
N TYR A 188 10.99 5.37 14.81
CA TYR A 188 10.71 4.78 13.52
C TYR A 188 11.54 3.52 13.37
N VAL A 189 10.91 2.40 13.00
CA VAL A 189 11.60 1.13 12.76
C VAL A 189 11.32 0.69 11.34
N ALA A 190 12.35 0.60 10.50
CA ALA A 190 12.25 0.08 9.15
C ALA A 190 12.27 -1.43 9.17
N LYS A 191 11.09 -2.04 8.99
CA LYS A 191 10.93 -3.50 9.00
C LYS A 191 11.22 -4.11 7.64
N GLU A 192 10.69 -3.52 6.58
CA GLU A 192 10.85 -4.04 5.22
C GLU A 192 11.04 -2.94 4.19
N ALA A 193 12.05 -3.19 3.34
CA ALA A 193 12.40 -2.60 2.07
C ALA A 193 12.17 -3.53 0.88
N VAL A 194 11.30 -3.26 -0.09
CA VAL A 194 11.36 -3.99 -1.38
C VAL A 194 11.35 -3.01 -2.53
N MET A 195 12.34 -3.10 -3.40
CA MET A 195 12.51 -2.25 -4.57
C MET A 195 12.62 -3.10 -5.83
N PHE A 196 11.80 -2.78 -6.84
CA PHE A 196 11.98 -3.30 -8.18
C PHE A 196 12.70 -2.25 -9.03
N ALA A 197 13.87 -2.61 -9.53
CA ALA A 197 14.73 -1.76 -10.34
C ALA A 197 14.63 -2.12 -11.82
N ARG A 198 14.49 -1.12 -12.69
CA ARG A 198 14.52 -1.28 -14.15
C ARG A 198 15.46 -0.25 -14.78
N SER A 199 16.04 -0.59 -15.93
CA SER A 199 16.81 0.39 -16.72
C SER A 199 15.89 1.46 -17.31
N MET A 200 16.42 2.67 -17.47
CA MET A 200 15.69 3.80 -18.05
C MET A 200 16.14 4.08 -19.50
N GLU A 201 15.71 3.23 -20.44
CA GLU A 201 16.02 3.40 -21.87
C GLU A 201 15.56 4.75 -22.41
N GLU A 202 14.44 5.26 -21.90
CA GLU A 202 13.85 6.53 -22.32
C GLU A 202 14.67 7.77 -21.90
N SER A 203 15.56 7.64 -20.91
CA SER A 203 16.33 8.77 -20.35
C SER A 203 17.85 8.63 -20.48
N SER A 204 18.37 7.41 -20.68
CA SER A 204 19.81 7.12 -20.79
C SER A 204 20.07 6.10 -21.89
N ALA A 205 20.52 6.60 -23.04
CA ALA A 205 20.94 5.76 -24.16
C ALA A 205 22.21 4.95 -23.85
N ASP A 206 23.05 5.43 -22.92
CA ASP A 206 24.29 4.76 -22.47
C ASP A 206 24.08 3.82 -21.28
N GLY A 207 22.83 3.61 -20.84
CA GLY A 207 22.49 2.65 -19.81
C GLY A 207 23.05 2.96 -18.42
N LYS A 208 23.47 4.20 -18.15
CA LYS A 208 23.98 4.62 -16.84
C LYS A 208 22.89 5.04 -15.86
N GLN A 209 21.63 5.00 -16.27
CA GLN A 209 20.49 5.31 -15.39
C GLN A 209 19.56 4.13 -15.24
N PHE A 210 19.07 3.95 -14.01
CA PHE A 210 18.00 3.03 -13.69
C PHE A 210 17.04 3.66 -12.68
N GLU A 211 15.79 3.22 -12.67
CA GLU A 211 14.82 3.63 -11.68
C GLU A 211 14.37 2.46 -10.82
N GLY A 212 14.12 2.75 -9.55
CA GLY A 212 13.65 1.78 -8.56
C GLY A 212 12.31 2.21 -7.98
N TYR A 213 11.29 1.37 -8.14
CA TYR A 213 10.02 1.53 -7.44
C TYR A 213 10.06 0.74 -6.15
N GLU A 214 9.94 1.45 -5.04
CA GLU A 214 10.22 0.90 -3.73
C GLU A 214 8.98 1.01 -2.85
N TYR A 215 8.60 -0.11 -2.25
CA TYR A 215 7.66 -0.16 -1.14
C TYR A 215 8.43 -0.32 0.16
N GLN A 216 8.05 0.45 1.17
CA GLN A 216 8.60 0.41 2.51
C GLN A 216 7.48 0.24 3.53
N MET A 217 7.66 -0.66 4.49
CA MET A 217 6.86 -0.68 5.71
C MET A 217 7.73 -0.40 6.92
N HIS A 218 7.24 0.55 7.70
CA HIS A 218 7.86 0.99 8.92
C HIS A 218 6.88 0.92 10.06
N GLU A 219 7.39 0.73 11.26
CA GLU A 219 6.60 0.80 12.47
C GLU A 219 6.90 2.13 13.18
N ILE A 220 5.84 2.74 13.72
CA ILE A 220 5.96 3.83 14.68
C ILE A 220 5.77 3.26 16.08
N TRP A 221 6.78 3.46 16.90
CA TRP A 221 6.81 3.09 18.30
C TRP A 221 6.85 4.34 19.19
N TYR A 222 6.27 4.23 20.38
CA TYR A 222 6.24 5.28 21.38
C TYR A 222 6.90 4.82 22.68
N ASP A 223 7.94 5.52 23.14
CA ASP A 223 8.57 5.36 24.45
C ASP A 223 7.80 6.14 25.51
N LYS A 224 7.13 5.41 26.41
CA LYS A 224 6.34 5.97 27.51
C LYS A 224 7.14 6.85 28.48
N ARG A 225 8.46 6.76 28.47
CA ARG A 225 9.35 7.59 29.30
C ARG A 225 9.67 8.93 28.64
N GLU A 226 9.40 9.07 27.34
CA GLU A 226 9.66 10.28 26.55
C GLU A 226 11.08 10.81 26.65
N LEU A 227 12.05 9.89 26.62
CA LEU A 227 13.46 10.27 26.66
C LEU A 227 13.79 11.21 25.47
N PRO A 228 14.62 12.25 25.69
CA PRO A 228 15.03 13.13 24.61
C PRO A 228 15.88 12.36 23.59
N ILE A 229 15.84 12.78 22.31
CA ILE A 229 16.58 12.13 21.21
C ILE A 229 18.06 11.90 21.57
N ASP A 230 18.72 12.87 22.21
CA ASP A 230 20.12 12.79 22.61
C ASP A 230 20.45 11.56 23.49
N SER A 231 19.45 11.00 24.17
CA SER A 231 19.60 9.75 24.96
C SER A 231 19.94 8.55 24.08
N PHE A 232 19.59 8.60 22.80
CA PHE A 232 19.79 7.54 21.81
C PHE A 232 20.99 7.81 20.87
N LEU A 233 21.61 8.98 20.99
CA LEU A 233 22.74 9.43 20.17
C LEU A 233 24.08 9.32 20.92
N ILE A 234 25.19 9.24 20.19
CA ILE A 234 26.53 9.22 20.79
C ILE A 234 26.82 10.62 21.38
N PRO A 235 27.26 10.75 22.65
CA PRO A 235 27.43 12.06 23.30
C PRO A 235 28.30 13.07 22.55
N ASN A 236 29.35 12.60 21.87
CA ASN A 236 30.29 13.42 21.11
C ASN A 236 30.03 13.42 19.60
N ASN A 237 28.96 12.75 19.15
CA ASN A 237 28.55 12.70 17.76
C ASN A 237 27.03 12.64 17.70
N ARG A 238 26.42 13.83 17.72
CA ARG A 238 24.96 14.03 17.82
C ARG A 238 24.18 13.64 16.56
N THR A 239 24.81 13.05 15.56
CA THR A 239 24.11 12.46 14.41
C THR A 239 24.10 10.94 14.46
N LYS A 240 25.08 10.32 15.13
CA LYS A 240 25.21 8.86 15.18
C LYS A 240 24.43 8.25 16.34
N LEU A 241 23.74 7.16 16.02
CA LEU A 241 22.99 6.37 17.00
C LEU A 241 23.91 5.51 17.86
N LYS A 242 23.52 5.29 19.12
CA LYS A 242 24.18 4.33 20.00
C LYS A 242 23.94 2.91 19.51
N GLU A 243 24.98 2.10 19.51
CA GLU A 243 24.88 0.69 19.12
C GLU A 243 23.88 -0.11 19.97
N SER A 244 23.78 0.23 21.26
CA SER A 244 22.79 -0.38 22.17
C SER A 244 21.35 -0.13 21.73
N TYR A 245 21.05 1.02 21.13
CA TYR A 245 19.73 1.33 20.58
C TYR A 245 19.50 0.64 19.23
N ASN A 246 20.51 0.62 18.36
CA ASN A 246 20.43 -0.09 17.08
C ASN A 246 20.21 -1.59 17.26
N ARG A 247 20.73 -2.20 18.34
CA ARG A 247 20.53 -3.62 18.65
C ARG A 247 19.33 -3.94 19.54
N SER A 248 18.69 -2.95 20.18
CA SER A 248 17.60 -3.23 21.13
C SER A 248 16.31 -3.64 20.42
N ASP A 249 15.71 -4.76 20.78
CA ASP A 249 14.35 -5.07 20.33
C ASP A 249 13.33 -4.21 21.11
N LEU A 250 12.64 -3.30 20.41
CA LEU A 250 11.64 -2.44 21.04
C LEU A 250 10.41 -3.25 21.51
N ALA A 251 10.10 -4.36 20.84
CA ALA A 251 8.97 -5.21 21.21
C ALA A 251 9.18 -5.93 22.55
N GLN A 252 10.43 -6.15 22.96
CA GLN A 252 10.79 -6.80 24.22
C GLN A 252 10.91 -5.82 25.39
N ASN A 253 10.73 -4.52 25.17
CA ASN A 253 10.88 -3.50 26.19
C ASN A 253 9.53 -2.85 26.51
N ASP A 254 9.03 -3.11 27.71
CA ASP A 254 7.71 -2.63 28.17
C ASP A 254 7.53 -1.11 28.16
N ASN A 255 8.61 -0.33 28.03
CA ASN A 255 8.51 1.12 27.87
C ASN A 255 8.07 1.52 26.46
N PHE A 256 8.29 0.68 25.47
CA PHE A 256 7.95 0.95 24.07
C PHE A 256 6.63 0.29 23.70
N VAL A 257 5.78 1.04 23.03
CA VAL A 257 4.50 0.56 22.53
C VAL A 257 4.42 0.86 21.04
N LYS A 258 4.15 -0.16 20.23
CA LYS A 258 3.86 0.03 18.80
C LYS A 258 2.53 0.75 18.65
N ILE A 259 2.47 1.76 17.79
CA ILE A 259 1.28 2.60 17.61
C ILE A 259 0.68 2.42 16.21
N ALA A 260 1.51 2.33 15.18
CA ALA A 260 1.06 2.25 13.80
C ALA A 260 2.10 1.61 12.88
N ASN A 261 1.63 1.12 11.74
CA ASN A 261 2.45 0.84 10.56
C ASN A 261 2.33 2.02 9.58
N VAL A 262 3.44 2.37 8.95
CA VAL A 262 3.52 3.37 7.87
C VAL A 262 3.97 2.66 6.62
N HIS A 263 3.15 2.73 5.59
CA HIS A 263 3.42 2.18 4.28
C HIS A 263 3.81 3.34 3.36
N THR A 264 5.02 3.32 2.81
CA THR A 264 5.48 4.39 1.90
C THR A 264 5.93 3.80 0.57
N PHE A 265 5.46 4.41 -0.52
CA PHE A 265 5.93 4.14 -1.87
C PHE A 265 6.89 5.23 -2.32
N PHE A 266 8.05 4.83 -2.80
CA PHE A 266 9.10 5.67 -3.33
C PHE A 266 9.32 5.39 -4.81
N ARG A 267 9.58 6.45 -5.57
CA ARG A 267 10.26 6.37 -6.86
C ARG A 267 11.69 6.84 -6.64
N ASN A 268 12.65 5.99 -6.97
CA ASN A 268 14.07 6.26 -6.92
C ASN A 268 14.63 6.35 -8.33
N GLU A 269 15.47 7.34 -8.57
CA GLU A 269 16.28 7.46 -9.78
C GLU A 269 17.74 7.28 -9.38
N PHE A 270 18.45 6.45 -10.12
CA PHE A 270 19.85 6.13 -9.86
C PHE A 270 20.70 6.47 -11.08
N SER A 271 21.87 7.02 -10.82
CA SER A 271 22.89 7.30 -11.84
C SER A 271 24.17 6.58 -11.48
N ILE A 272 24.73 5.84 -12.43
CA ILE A 272 25.99 5.11 -12.28
C ILE A 272 27.12 5.97 -12.84
N ASP A 273 28.09 6.30 -11.99
CA ASP A 273 29.35 6.90 -12.39
C ASP A 273 30.48 5.97 -11.97
N SER A 274 31.03 5.20 -12.92
CA SER A 274 32.24 4.37 -12.80
C SER A 274 32.35 3.49 -11.53
N THR A 275 32.60 4.10 -10.37
CA THR A 275 32.77 3.45 -9.06
C THR A 275 31.64 3.74 -8.07
N ILE A 276 30.72 4.65 -8.39
CA ILE A 276 29.65 5.09 -7.50
C ILE A 276 28.27 5.04 -8.15
N VAL A 277 27.25 4.94 -7.30
CA VAL A 277 25.83 5.04 -7.66
C VAL A 277 25.21 6.17 -6.85
N ASP A 278 24.81 7.22 -7.56
CA ASP A 278 23.99 8.31 -7.01
C ASP A 278 22.54 7.87 -6.91
N ARG A 279 21.84 8.31 -5.87
CA ARG A 279 20.41 8.04 -5.66
C ARG A 279 19.65 9.33 -5.41
N LYS A 280 18.53 9.49 -6.10
CA LYS A 280 17.51 10.51 -5.84
C LYS A 280 16.16 9.83 -5.62
N GLY A 281 15.66 9.85 -4.39
CA GLY A 281 14.38 9.20 -4.04
C GLY A 281 13.30 10.22 -3.70
N LYS A 282 12.08 10.00 -4.18
CA LYS A 282 10.89 10.80 -3.81
C LYS A 282 9.74 9.88 -3.38
N ALA A 283 9.13 10.20 -2.24
CA ALA A 283 7.89 9.54 -1.83
C ALA A 283 6.74 9.94 -2.77
N ILE A 284 6.06 8.96 -3.34
CA ILE A 284 4.92 9.13 -4.27
C ILE A 284 3.58 8.78 -3.63
N GLY A 285 3.60 8.06 -2.51
CA GLY A 285 2.40 7.73 -1.74
C GLY A 285 2.76 7.30 -0.33
N ARG A 286 1.88 7.57 0.63
CA ARG A 286 2.01 7.13 2.02
C ARG A 286 0.65 6.83 2.61
N ASP A 287 0.57 5.75 3.35
CA ASP A 287 -0.59 5.33 4.14
C ASP A 287 -0.15 5.00 5.56
N ILE A 288 -1.05 5.17 6.53
CA ILE A 288 -0.81 4.84 7.93
C ILE A 288 -1.93 3.94 8.42
N THR A 289 -1.55 2.80 8.99
CA THR A 289 -2.45 1.84 9.60
C THR A 289 -2.17 1.81 11.09
N PHE A 290 -3.06 2.42 11.88
CA PHE A 290 -3.00 2.35 13.33
C PHE A 290 -3.33 0.94 13.83
N LEU A 291 -2.76 0.56 14.97
CA LEU A 291 -3.27 -0.59 15.70
C LEU A 291 -4.73 -0.35 16.15
N SER A 292 -5.43 -1.42 16.49
CA SER A 292 -6.82 -1.30 16.94
C SER A 292 -6.92 -0.42 18.20
N GLU A 293 -8.04 0.27 18.36
CA GLU A 293 -8.24 1.15 19.54
C GLU A 293 -8.14 0.35 20.85
N GLU A 294 -8.61 -0.90 20.86
CA GLU A 294 -8.51 -1.81 22.00
C GLU A 294 -7.05 -2.12 22.35
N GLU A 295 -6.22 -2.47 21.38
CA GLU A 295 -4.78 -2.74 21.60
C GLU A 295 -4.04 -1.49 22.07
N LEU A 296 -4.31 -0.33 21.47
CA LEU A 296 -3.70 0.92 21.87
C LEU A 296 -4.06 1.29 23.31
N LEU A 297 -5.34 1.19 23.69
CA LEU A 297 -5.79 1.45 25.05
C LEU A 297 -5.20 0.46 26.05
N LYS A 298 -5.11 -0.82 25.70
CA LYS A 298 -4.47 -1.85 26.53
C LYS A 298 -3.00 -1.56 26.79
N ASN A 299 -2.26 -1.13 25.77
CA ASN A 299 -0.80 -0.97 25.87
C ASN A 299 -0.38 0.41 26.41
N VAL A 300 -1.14 1.46 26.09
CA VAL A 300 -0.86 2.84 26.52
C VAL A 300 -1.52 3.16 27.86
N GLY A 301 -2.73 2.66 28.12
CA GLY A 301 -3.45 2.82 29.39
C GLY A 301 -4.20 4.15 29.58
N ASP A 302 -4.06 5.12 28.68
CA ASP A 302 -4.75 6.41 28.73
C ASP A 302 -5.37 6.78 27.38
N LYS A 303 -6.70 6.92 27.36
CA LYS A 303 -7.47 7.27 26.16
C LYS A 303 -7.10 8.65 25.61
N LYS A 304 -6.85 9.63 26.48
CA LYS A 304 -6.46 10.98 26.04
C LYS A 304 -5.12 10.92 25.33
N LEU A 305 -4.16 10.20 25.93
CA LEU A 305 -2.84 9.99 25.32
C LEU A 305 -2.94 9.26 23.98
N VAL A 306 -3.77 8.22 23.85
CA VAL A 306 -3.99 7.53 22.57
C VAL A 306 -4.47 8.48 21.48
N GLU A 307 -5.42 9.35 21.78
CA GLU A 307 -5.93 10.33 20.82
C GLU A 307 -4.88 11.41 20.48
N GLU A 308 -4.07 11.85 21.44
CA GLU A 308 -2.91 12.72 21.20
C GLU A 308 -1.89 12.05 20.27
N LEU A 309 -1.52 10.79 20.54
CA LEU A 309 -0.57 10.03 19.70
C LEU A 309 -1.10 9.83 18.28
N LYS A 310 -2.39 9.49 18.11
CA LYS A 310 -3.02 9.39 16.79
C LYS A 310 -3.01 10.74 16.06
N SER A 311 -3.28 11.83 16.76
CA SER A 311 -3.26 13.18 16.18
C SER A 311 -1.85 13.55 15.70
N GLU A 312 -0.83 13.31 16.54
CA GLU A 312 0.58 13.53 16.18
C GLU A 312 0.98 12.71 14.96
N ILE A 313 0.63 11.42 14.91
CA ILE A 313 0.94 10.54 13.76
C ILE A 313 0.16 10.93 12.51
N ASN A 314 -1.10 11.35 12.63
CA ASN A 314 -1.84 11.86 11.48
C ASN A 314 -1.26 13.18 10.95
N SER A 315 -0.72 14.03 11.83
CA SER A 315 0.05 15.22 11.44
C SER A 315 1.35 14.86 10.72
N ILE A 316 2.00 13.76 11.12
CA ILE A 316 3.13 13.14 10.39
C ILE A 316 2.72 12.77 8.95
N ALA A 317 1.56 12.13 8.75
CA ALA A 317 1.06 11.80 7.41
C ALA A 317 0.66 13.02 6.56
N LYS A 318 -0.07 13.98 7.15
CA LYS A 318 -0.83 14.96 6.37
C LYS A 318 -0.06 16.17 5.88
N ASN A 319 0.98 16.68 6.57
CA ASN A 319 1.62 17.93 6.12
C ASN A 319 2.99 18.31 6.73
N ARG A 320 3.71 17.43 7.44
CA ARG A 320 4.96 17.83 8.13
C ARG A 320 6.07 16.79 8.13
N LEU A 321 6.14 15.94 7.12
CA LEU A 321 7.35 15.20 6.80
C LEU A 321 7.99 15.76 5.54
N GLU A 322 8.21 17.07 5.47
CA GLU A 322 9.16 17.63 4.50
C GLU A 322 10.49 16.86 4.53
N ASP A 323 10.88 16.28 5.67
CA ASP A 323 12.12 15.51 5.80
C ASP A 323 12.06 14.05 5.27
N PHE A 324 10.88 13.47 5.03
CA PHE A 324 10.74 12.22 4.26
C PHE A 324 10.17 12.45 2.84
N SER A 325 9.95 13.70 2.43
CA SER A 325 9.34 14.08 1.13
C SER A 325 10.20 15.02 0.30
N LYS A 326 11.21 15.68 0.89
CA LYS A 326 12.40 16.18 0.20
C LYS A 326 13.24 14.98 -0.25
N PRO A 327 14.02 15.10 -1.34
CA PRO A 327 14.81 13.97 -1.82
C PRO A 327 15.64 13.40 -0.67
N VAL A 328 15.58 12.08 -0.50
CA VAL A 328 16.35 11.39 0.55
C VAL A 328 17.81 11.79 0.41
N SER A 329 18.36 12.46 1.43
CA SER A 329 19.76 12.89 1.42
C SER A 329 20.64 11.69 1.78
N CYS A 330 21.13 11.01 0.77
CA CYS A 330 22.12 9.95 0.92
C CYS A 330 23.39 10.34 0.19
N GLN A 331 24.53 9.93 0.76
CA GLN A 331 25.79 9.90 0.02
C GLN A 331 25.71 8.86 -1.11
N PRO A 332 26.47 9.05 -2.20
CA PRO A 332 26.59 8.04 -3.23
C PRO A 332 27.07 6.71 -2.65
N ALA A 333 26.49 5.61 -3.11
CA ALA A 333 26.95 4.26 -2.78
C ALA A 333 28.13 3.88 -3.67
N GLN A 334 28.98 2.95 -3.23
CA GLN A 334 29.91 2.29 -4.15
C GLN A 334 29.12 1.33 -5.05
N VAL A 335 29.55 1.17 -6.30
CA VAL A 335 29.03 0.09 -7.15
C VAL A 335 29.37 -1.27 -6.52
N PRO A 336 28.51 -2.30 -6.66
CA PRO A 336 28.83 -3.61 -6.11
C PRO A 336 30.05 -4.25 -6.79
N ASN A 337 30.21 -4.00 -8.09
CA ASN A 337 31.38 -4.38 -8.86
C ASN A 337 31.71 -3.27 -9.88
N VAL A 338 33.01 -2.98 -10.04
CA VAL A 338 33.50 -2.01 -11.03
C VAL A 338 33.23 -2.49 -12.45
N ASP A 339 33.34 -3.79 -12.68
CA ASP A 339 32.84 -4.41 -13.90
C ASP A 339 31.41 -4.89 -13.65
N PHE A 340 30.45 -4.12 -14.18
CA PHE A 340 29.03 -4.34 -13.95
C PHE A 340 28.56 -5.72 -14.45
N HIS A 341 29.26 -6.35 -15.40
CA HIS A 341 28.93 -7.70 -15.88
C HIS A 341 28.97 -8.76 -14.78
N TYR A 342 29.75 -8.52 -13.72
CA TYR A 342 29.90 -9.42 -12.58
C TYR A 342 29.04 -9.05 -11.38
N ILE A 343 28.05 -8.17 -11.56
CA ILE A 343 27.02 -7.95 -10.55
C ILE A 343 26.06 -9.14 -10.57
N ASN A 344 25.85 -9.76 -9.41
CA ASN A 344 25.04 -10.96 -9.23
C ASN A 344 24.11 -10.85 -8.01
N GLU A 345 23.19 -11.78 -7.89
CA GLU A 345 22.37 -11.94 -6.69
C GLU A 345 23.25 -12.07 -5.44
N GLY A 346 22.84 -11.42 -4.35
CA GLY A 346 23.60 -11.27 -3.12
C GLY A 346 24.43 -9.97 -3.04
N ASP A 347 24.64 -9.28 -4.16
CA ASP A 347 25.37 -8.01 -4.17
C ASP A 347 24.60 -6.87 -3.49
N GLU A 348 25.36 -5.93 -2.93
CA GLU A 348 24.82 -4.91 -2.03
C GLU A 348 24.99 -3.47 -2.55
N LEU A 349 23.95 -2.65 -2.36
CA LEU A 349 24.01 -1.20 -2.47
C LEU A 349 23.82 -0.57 -1.09
N SER A 350 24.89 -0.04 -0.50
CA SER A 350 24.84 0.64 0.79
C SER A 350 24.81 2.16 0.63
N PHE A 351 23.72 2.76 1.09
CA PHE A 351 23.52 4.21 1.13
C PHE A 351 23.62 4.73 2.56
N LYS A 352 24.58 5.63 2.81
CA LYS A 352 24.68 6.38 4.06
C LYS A 352 23.80 7.61 3.95
N CYS A 353 22.73 7.64 4.72
CA CYS A 353 21.68 8.63 4.63
C CYS A 353 21.57 9.44 5.91
N GLN A 354 21.03 10.64 5.78
CA GLN A 354 20.74 11.49 6.93
C GLN A 354 19.24 11.77 6.98
N PHE A 355 18.67 11.55 8.15
CA PHE A 355 17.30 11.87 8.46
C PHE A 355 17.23 13.15 9.27
N THR A 356 16.42 14.10 8.81
CA THR A 356 16.18 15.37 9.51
C THR A 356 14.86 15.27 10.26
N THR A 357 14.82 15.76 11.49
CA THR A 357 13.58 15.85 12.28
C THR A 357 13.60 17.13 13.10
N GLY A 358 12.95 18.16 12.56
CA GLY A 358 12.95 19.49 13.16
C GLY A 358 14.35 20.09 13.24
N ARG A 359 15.00 20.01 14.41
CA ARG A 359 16.36 20.53 14.66
C ARG A 359 17.43 19.43 14.76
N PHE A 360 17.05 18.17 14.64
CA PHE A 360 17.96 17.04 14.80
C PHE A 360 18.28 16.40 13.45
N LEU A 361 19.50 15.90 13.34
CA LEU A 361 20.00 15.12 12.22
C LEU A 361 20.39 13.75 12.76
N VAL A 362 19.91 12.69 12.13
CA VAL A 362 20.21 11.30 12.53
C VAL A 362 20.75 10.56 11.32
N ASP A 363 21.98 10.07 11.43
CA ASP A 363 22.62 9.27 10.40
C ASP A 363 22.10 7.83 10.48
N TYR A 364 21.75 7.26 9.34
CA TYR A 364 21.37 5.86 9.22
C TYR A 364 21.94 5.27 7.93
N GLU A 365 22.09 3.94 7.90
CA GLU A 365 22.58 3.22 6.74
C GLU A 365 21.45 2.36 6.17
N LYS A 366 21.25 2.45 4.86
CA LYS A 366 20.28 1.64 4.14
C LYS A 366 20.99 0.77 3.13
N VAL A 367 20.98 -0.53 3.37
CA VAL A 367 21.62 -1.53 2.52
C VAL A 367 20.56 -2.33 1.79
N PHE A 368 20.59 -2.29 0.46
CA PHE A 368 19.79 -3.18 -0.38
C PHE A 368 20.64 -4.36 -0.85
N VAL A 369 20.06 -5.54 -0.91
CA VAL A 369 20.64 -6.76 -1.47
C VAL A 369 19.86 -7.12 -2.73
N LEU A 370 20.55 -7.44 -3.83
CA LEU A 370 19.93 -7.96 -5.04
C LEU A 370 19.47 -9.40 -4.78
N GLU A 371 18.16 -9.62 -4.71
CA GLU A 371 17.59 -10.93 -4.39
C GLU A 371 17.25 -11.72 -5.66
N ASP A 372 16.56 -11.08 -6.61
CA ASP A 372 16.16 -11.70 -7.87
C ASP A 372 16.67 -10.84 -9.03
N GLN A 373 17.69 -11.29 -9.75
CA GLN A 373 18.25 -10.55 -10.89
C GLN A 373 17.53 -10.92 -12.19
N TYR A 374 17.03 -9.93 -12.93
CA TYR A 374 16.28 -10.20 -14.16
C TYR A 374 17.15 -10.78 -15.28
N ILE A 375 18.39 -10.28 -15.44
CA ILE A 375 19.39 -10.82 -16.38
C ILE A 375 20.63 -11.24 -15.60
N ASN A 376 20.69 -12.54 -15.28
CA ASN A 376 21.85 -13.16 -14.64
C ASN A 376 22.98 -13.50 -15.61
N ASN A 377 22.67 -13.70 -16.90
CA ASN A 377 23.68 -13.95 -17.92
C ASN A 377 24.57 -12.73 -18.21
N ILE A 378 25.79 -12.99 -18.69
CA ILE A 378 26.72 -11.96 -19.17
C ILE A 378 26.44 -11.72 -20.66
N CYS A 379 26.19 -10.46 -21.02
CA CYS A 379 26.17 -10.01 -22.41
C CYS A 379 27.60 -10.07 -22.97
N ARG A 380 27.78 -10.60 -24.17
CA ARG A 380 29.10 -10.80 -24.82
C ARG A 380 29.13 -10.19 -26.20
#